data_AF-A0A7S3ZA10-F1
#
_entry.id   AF-A0A7S3ZA10-F1
#
_cell.length_a   1.000
_cell.length_b   1.000
_cell.length_c   1.000
_cell.angle_alpha   90.00
_cell.angle_beta   90.00
_cell.angle_gamma   90.00
#
_symmetry.space_group_name_H-M   'P 1'
#
loop_
_entity.id
_entity.type
_entity.pdbx_description
1 polymer ?
#
loop_
_entity_poly.entity_id
_entity_poly.type
_entity_poly.pdbx_seq_one_letter_code
_entity_poly.pdbx_strand_id
1 'polypeptide(L)'
;MGGSQAAAAERKSARRRLGEESRGRPSPASSSGLDAAGRLVAWIRNNGGKVHPALQIREEATGERRVVASRAISASTEILRVPYGLLMTLEDAEKIELSRKLITAETAKIITGGGNLAKVEQTAASAHRHTILACYILQEITKGCRSRFRDYLETLPPHPPALCLFTTPNNDPGSDSGDPGDVRQALNVERELGESLAGAEIRHFRESIEDDYDILSKLSPKFKERHSLKEFIWARLMVSSRVFRIKCYDD
;
A
#
# COMPACT_ATOMS: atom_id res chain seq x y z
N MET A 1 -21.26 32.51 4.39
CA MET A 1 -19.78 32.46 4.44
C MET A 1 -19.30 31.76 5.73
N GLY A 2 -19.55 30.45 5.88
CA GLY A 2 -19.19 29.71 7.12
C GLY A 2 -18.59 28.31 6.90
N GLY A 3 -18.53 27.81 5.67
CA GLY A 3 -18.09 26.43 5.38
C GLY A 3 -16.58 26.23 5.23
N SER A 4 -15.81 27.30 5.00
CA SER A 4 -14.38 27.20 4.68
C SER A 4 -13.47 26.99 5.91
N GLN A 5 -13.93 27.35 7.11
CA GLN A 5 -13.14 27.20 8.34
C GLN A 5 -13.28 25.80 8.96
N ALA A 6 -14.39 25.10 8.73
CA ALA A 6 -14.63 23.75 9.25
C ALA A 6 -13.72 22.69 8.59
N ALA A 7 -13.58 22.73 7.26
CA ALA A 7 -12.73 21.79 6.51
C ALA A 7 -11.22 21.98 6.80
N ALA A 8 -10.79 23.22 7.04
CA ALA A 8 -9.42 23.51 7.47
C ALA A 8 -9.13 23.03 8.91
N ALA A 9 -10.14 23.09 9.80
CA ALA A 9 -10.05 22.58 11.17
C ALA A 9 -10.00 21.05 11.21
N GLU A 10 -10.67 20.37 10.29
CA GLU A 10 -10.66 18.91 10.15
C GLU A 10 -9.33 18.39 9.59
N ARG A 11 -8.76 19.09 8.58
CA ARG A 11 -7.41 18.84 8.04
C ARG A 11 -6.30 19.04 9.08
N LYS A 12 -6.45 20.01 9.99
CA LYS A 12 -5.54 20.20 11.14
C LYS A 12 -5.75 19.16 12.24
N SER A 13 -6.97 18.67 12.44
CA SER A 13 -7.29 17.67 13.46
C SER A 13 -6.81 16.26 13.10
N ALA A 14 -6.89 15.86 11.82
CA ALA A 14 -6.28 14.61 11.34
C ALA A 14 -4.75 14.63 11.49
N ARG A 15 -4.13 15.79 11.22
CA ARG A 15 -2.68 15.99 11.35
C ARG A 15 -2.21 16.13 12.80
N ARG A 16 -3.02 16.67 13.72
CA ARG A 16 -2.76 16.71 15.17
C ARG A 16 -2.87 15.33 15.83
N ARG A 17 -3.88 14.53 15.47
CA ARG A 17 -4.03 13.15 15.97
C ARG A 17 -2.86 12.23 15.56
N LEU A 18 -2.23 12.49 14.42
CA LEU A 18 -1.03 11.77 13.96
C LEU A 18 0.29 12.34 14.52
N GLY A 19 0.29 13.52 15.15
CA GLY A 19 1.50 14.24 15.55
C GLY A 19 1.68 14.47 17.06
N GLU A 20 0.62 14.56 17.86
CA GLU A 20 0.72 15.00 19.27
C GLU A 20 1.11 13.90 20.29
N GLU A 21 1.03 12.61 19.95
CA GLU A 21 1.53 11.51 20.82
C GLU A 21 3.06 11.32 20.79
N SER A 22 3.79 12.18 20.07
CA SER A 22 5.24 12.08 19.88
C SER A 22 6.09 12.87 20.90
N ARG A 23 5.47 13.56 21.87
CA ARG A 23 6.19 14.34 22.88
C ARG A 23 6.42 13.54 24.17
N GLY A 24 7.41 12.65 24.16
CA GLY A 24 8.03 12.23 25.41
C GLY A 24 8.62 10.83 25.47
N ARG A 25 9.71 10.55 24.71
CA ARG A 25 10.96 9.90 25.19
C ARG A 25 11.89 9.53 24.03
N PRO A 26 13.21 9.46 24.27
CA PRO A 26 14.22 9.52 23.22
C PRO A 26 14.38 8.17 22.50
N SER A 27 14.38 8.22 21.17
CA SER A 27 14.80 7.14 20.27
C SER A 27 16.32 7.24 20.05
N PRO A 28 17.06 6.12 19.96
CA PRO A 28 18.50 6.17 19.74
C PRO A 28 18.80 6.61 18.30
N ALA A 29 19.65 7.64 18.19
CA ALA A 29 20.20 8.24 16.96
C ALA A 29 19.22 9.02 16.06
N SER A 30 19.09 10.31 16.39
CA SER A 30 18.76 11.47 15.55
C SER A 30 18.45 11.23 14.06
N SER A 31 17.16 11.08 13.74
CA SER A 31 16.58 11.33 12.42
C SER A 31 15.85 12.69 12.35
N SER A 32 16.12 13.58 13.31
CA SER A 32 15.56 14.94 13.37
C SER A 32 16.16 15.80 12.26
N GLY A 33 15.54 15.75 11.08
CA GLY A 33 15.93 16.57 9.92
C GLY A 33 15.92 15.83 8.58
N LEU A 34 15.77 14.49 8.56
CA LEU A 34 15.69 13.73 7.32
C LEU A 34 14.27 13.74 6.75
N ASP A 35 14.16 13.88 5.43
CA ASP A 35 12.94 13.60 4.69
C ASP A 35 12.60 12.10 4.69
N ALA A 36 11.44 11.73 4.12
CA ALA A 36 10.99 10.34 4.12
C ALA A 36 11.97 9.39 3.40
N ALA A 37 12.58 9.86 2.30
CA ALA A 37 13.58 9.11 1.56
C ALA A 37 14.86 8.87 2.38
N GLY A 38 15.36 9.90 3.06
CA GLY A 38 16.52 9.81 3.95
C GLY A 38 16.27 8.84 5.11
N ARG A 39 15.07 8.88 5.70
CA ARG A 39 14.66 7.91 6.74
C ARG A 39 14.64 6.48 6.23
N LEU A 40 14.08 6.23 5.03
CA LEU A 40 14.10 4.90 4.41
C LEU A 40 15.52 4.38 4.21
N VAL A 41 16.43 5.21 3.68
CA VAL A 41 17.83 4.81 3.45
C VAL A 41 18.55 4.52 4.77
N ALA A 42 18.33 5.35 5.81
CA ALA A 42 18.88 5.13 7.13
C ALA A 42 18.34 3.82 7.75
N TRP A 43 17.02 3.58 7.64
CA TRP A 43 16.37 2.38 8.13
C TRP A 43 16.93 1.11 7.48
N ILE A 44 17.13 1.10 6.15
CA ILE A 44 17.74 -0.03 5.44
C ILE A 44 19.16 -0.29 5.96
N ARG A 45 19.99 0.74 6.08
CA ARG A 45 21.38 0.62 6.55
C ARG A 45 21.46 0.12 7.99
N ASN A 46 20.64 0.67 8.88
CA ASN A 46 20.62 0.31 10.30
C ASN A 46 20.18 -1.13 10.56
N ASN A 47 19.54 -1.77 9.58
CA ASN A 47 19.11 -3.17 9.66
C ASN A 47 20.01 -4.12 8.84
N GLY A 48 21.24 -3.70 8.49
CA GLY A 48 22.21 -4.56 7.78
C GLY A 48 22.06 -4.55 6.25
N GLY A 49 21.23 -3.67 5.71
CA GLY A 49 21.12 -3.44 4.27
C GLY A 49 22.23 -2.53 3.74
N LYS A 50 22.34 -2.50 2.40
CA LYS A 50 23.32 -1.66 1.69
C LYS A 50 22.60 -0.76 0.71
N VAL A 51 22.93 0.52 0.72
CA VAL A 51 22.48 1.49 -0.29
C VAL A 51 23.71 2.23 -0.78
N HIS A 52 24.01 2.10 -2.06
CA HIS A 52 25.18 2.75 -2.66
C HIS A 52 25.11 4.27 -2.49
N PRO A 53 26.19 4.94 -2.05
CA PRO A 53 26.16 6.34 -1.64
C PRO A 53 25.87 7.32 -2.79
N ALA A 54 26.05 6.88 -4.04
CA ALA A 54 25.68 7.69 -5.20
C ALA A 54 24.16 7.67 -5.49
N LEU A 55 23.39 6.76 -4.90
CA LEU A 55 21.95 6.68 -5.14
C LEU A 55 21.20 7.72 -4.31
N GLN A 56 20.28 8.41 -4.96
CA GLN A 56 19.35 9.37 -4.35
C GLN A 56 17.94 9.05 -4.82
N ILE A 57 16.97 9.16 -3.92
CA ILE A 57 15.56 9.17 -4.29
C ILE A 57 15.18 10.62 -4.54
N ARG A 58 14.70 10.93 -5.74
CA ARG A 58 14.20 12.26 -6.10
C ARG A 58 12.73 12.19 -6.43
N GLU A 59 12.00 13.20 -6.00
CA GLU A 59 10.63 13.45 -6.39
C GLU A 59 10.66 14.45 -7.56
N GLU A 60 10.00 14.08 -8.67
CA GLU A 60 9.84 14.96 -9.82
C GLU A 60 8.65 15.90 -9.61
N ALA A 61 8.58 16.97 -10.40
CA ALA A 61 7.49 17.96 -10.30
C ALA A 61 6.08 17.36 -10.49
N THR A 62 5.99 16.20 -11.13
CA THR A 62 4.76 15.41 -11.35
C THR A 62 4.34 14.59 -10.13
N GLY A 63 5.14 14.55 -9.06
CA GLY A 63 4.94 13.69 -7.89
C GLY A 63 5.46 12.25 -8.09
N GLU A 64 6.03 11.94 -9.26
CA GLU A 64 6.73 10.67 -9.48
C GLU A 64 8.03 10.63 -8.67
N ARG A 65 8.44 9.43 -8.24
CA ARG A 65 9.71 9.24 -7.54
C ARG A 65 10.62 8.31 -8.32
N ARG A 66 11.88 8.70 -8.41
CA ARG A 66 12.91 7.95 -9.15
C ARG A 66 14.18 7.80 -8.32
N VAL A 67 14.89 6.72 -8.59
CA VAL A 67 16.23 6.50 -8.06
C VAL A 67 17.22 7.01 -9.10
N VAL A 68 18.02 8.01 -8.72
CA VAL A 68 19.02 8.61 -9.60
C VAL A 68 20.40 8.45 -8.99
N ALA A 69 21.41 8.27 -9.85
CA ALA A 69 22.80 8.26 -9.43
C ALA A 69 23.38 9.68 -9.55
N SER A 70 24.03 10.17 -8.50
CA SER A 70 24.75 11.45 -8.52
C SER A 70 26.06 11.39 -9.30
N ARG A 71 26.54 10.18 -9.62
CA ARG A 71 27.74 9.92 -10.42
C ARG A 71 27.61 8.56 -11.11
N ALA A 72 28.44 8.33 -12.13
CA ALA A 72 28.52 7.05 -12.81
C ALA A 72 28.81 5.90 -11.83
N ILE A 73 28.14 4.77 -12.04
CA ILE A 73 28.31 3.51 -11.30
C ILE A 73 28.68 2.45 -12.31
N SER A 74 29.77 1.73 -12.06
CA SER A 74 30.22 0.65 -12.95
C SER A 74 29.22 -0.50 -12.97
N ALA A 75 29.11 -1.16 -14.13
CA ALA A 75 28.34 -2.40 -14.26
C ALA A 75 28.76 -3.44 -13.21
N SER A 76 27.82 -4.30 -12.81
CA SER A 76 28.02 -5.34 -11.78
C SER A 76 28.37 -4.85 -10.37
N THR A 77 28.34 -3.53 -10.13
CA THR A 77 28.44 -2.99 -8.77
C THR A 77 27.16 -3.27 -8.01
N GLU A 78 27.26 -3.86 -6.82
CA GLU A 78 26.11 -3.99 -5.93
C GLU A 78 25.65 -2.61 -5.43
N ILE A 79 24.50 -2.15 -5.95
CA ILE A 79 23.94 -0.85 -5.64
C ILE A 79 22.95 -0.84 -4.47
N LEU A 80 22.30 -1.97 -4.22
CA LEU A 80 21.26 -2.13 -3.21
C LEU A 80 21.25 -3.56 -2.68
N ARG A 81 21.18 -3.71 -1.36
CA ARG A 81 20.89 -4.98 -0.67
C ARG A 81 19.84 -4.71 0.39
N VAL A 82 18.71 -5.41 0.31
CA VAL A 82 17.63 -5.30 1.29
C VAL A 82 17.55 -6.62 2.06
N PRO A 83 17.78 -6.61 3.39
CA PRO A 83 17.62 -7.78 4.22
C PRO A 83 16.17 -8.31 4.20
N TYR A 84 16.00 -9.63 4.22
CA TYR A 84 14.68 -10.26 4.18
C TYR A 84 13.72 -9.75 5.26
N GLY A 85 14.24 -9.50 6.48
CA GLY A 85 13.45 -8.99 7.60
C GLY A 85 12.85 -7.59 7.40
N LEU A 86 13.26 -6.86 6.36
CA LEU A 86 12.67 -5.57 5.97
C LEU A 86 11.55 -5.69 4.94
N LEU A 87 11.27 -6.89 4.45
CA LEU A 87 10.24 -7.14 3.47
C LEU A 87 8.90 -7.41 4.16
N MET A 88 7.82 -6.90 3.57
CA MET A 88 6.47 -7.30 3.94
C MET A 88 6.12 -8.57 3.16
N THR A 89 6.12 -9.72 3.84
CA THR A 89 5.98 -11.03 3.20
C THR A 89 4.58 -11.59 3.39
N LEU A 90 4.20 -12.52 2.51
CA LEU A 90 2.94 -13.25 2.64
C LEU A 90 2.95 -14.10 3.93
N GLU A 91 4.09 -14.71 4.26
CA GLU A 91 4.28 -15.50 5.49
C GLU A 91 3.92 -14.71 6.75
N ASP A 92 4.29 -13.44 6.83
CA ASP A 92 3.94 -12.59 7.96
C ASP A 92 2.49 -12.08 7.88
N ALA A 93 2.00 -11.82 6.66
CA ALA A 93 0.63 -11.37 6.43
C ALA A 93 -0.43 -12.44 6.72
N GLU A 94 -0.12 -13.73 6.51
CA GLU A 94 -1.01 -14.85 6.83
C GLU A 94 -1.18 -15.05 8.35
N LYS A 95 -0.21 -14.59 9.15
CA LYS A 95 -0.26 -14.65 10.62
C LYS A 95 -1.17 -13.60 11.24
N ILE A 96 -1.74 -12.67 10.47
CA ILE A 96 -2.70 -11.71 11.05
C ILE A 96 -4.08 -12.34 11.16
N GLU A 97 -4.84 -11.96 12.19
CA GLU A 97 -6.14 -12.57 12.50
C GLU A 97 -7.13 -12.47 11.33
N LEU A 98 -7.17 -11.31 10.66
CA LEU A 98 -8.06 -11.08 9.53
C LEU A 98 -7.75 -12.00 8.34
N SER A 99 -6.47 -12.18 8.00
CA SER A 99 -6.05 -13.08 6.93
C SER A 99 -6.39 -14.53 7.24
N ARG A 100 -6.18 -14.99 8.49
CA ARG A 100 -6.60 -16.34 8.89
C ARG A 100 -8.10 -16.53 8.70
N LYS A 101 -8.93 -15.57 9.13
CA LYS A 101 -10.39 -15.63 8.94
C LYS A 101 -10.77 -15.73 7.46
N LEU A 102 -10.11 -14.95 6.60
CA LEU A 102 -10.33 -15.00 5.15
C LEU A 102 -9.96 -16.37 4.57
N ILE A 103 -8.76 -16.87 4.88
CA ILE A 103 -8.29 -18.17 4.41
C ILE A 103 -9.21 -19.29 4.89
N THR A 104 -9.60 -19.30 6.18
CA THR A 104 -10.52 -20.31 6.73
C THR A 104 -11.88 -20.27 6.06
N ALA A 105 -12.46 -19.07 5.85
CA ALA A 105 -13.75 -18.92 5.19
C ALA A 105 -13.71 -19.45 3.75
N GLU A 106 -12.62 -19.18 3.03
CA GLU A 106 -12.46 -19.63 1.65
C GLU A 106 -12.19 -21.14 1.57
N THR A 107 -11.36 -21.67 2.46
CA THR A 107 -11.12 -23.11 2.61
C THR A 107 -12.44 -23.85 2.87
N ALA A 108 -13.31 -23.32 3.73
CA ALA A 108 -14.62 -23.93 4.00
C ALA A 108 -15.49 -24.01 2.73
N LYS A 109 -15.54 -22.96 1.91
CA LYS A 109 -16.29 -22.97 0.64
C LYS A 109 -15.79 -24.05 -0.31
N ILE A 110 -14.46 -24.18 -0.45
CA ILE A 110 -13.85 -25.16 -1.37
C ILE A 110 -14.13 -26.59 -0.90
N ILE A 111 -14.06 -26.85 0.43
CA ILE A 111 -14.41 -28.16 1.00
C ILE A 111 -15.88 -28.49 0.74
N THR A 112 -16.80 -27.54 0.97
CA THR A 112 -18.23 -27.76 0.69
C THR A 112 -18.52 -27.98 -0.80
N GLY A 113 -17.66 -27.49 -1.69
CA GLY A 113 -17.69 -27.75 -3.13
C GLY A 113 -17.04 -29.07 -3.57
N GLY A 114 -16.63 -29.94 -2.63
CA GLY A 114 -16.03 -31.25 -2.93
C GLY A 114 -14.51 -31.24 -3.18
N GLY A 115 -13.81 -30.17 -2.80
CA GLY A 115 -12.36 -30.03 -2.97
C GLY A 115 -11.51 -30.84 -1.98
N ASN A 116 -10.29 -31.20 -2.38
CA ASN A 116 -9.32 -31.92 -1.54
C ASN A 116 -8.60 -30.99 -0.54
N LEU A 117 -8.79 -31.25 0.76
CA LEU A 117 -8.33 -30.44 1.90
C LEU A 117 -6.87 -29.97 1.82
N ALA A 118 -5.94 -30.84 1.44
CA ALA A 118 -4.50 -30.52 1.41
C ALA A 118 -4.12 -29.56 0.26
N LYS A 119 -4.88 -29.56 -0.84
CA LYS A 119 -4.71 -28.58 -1.93
C LYS A 119 -5.48 -27.29 -1.67
N VAL A 120 -6.48 -27.33 -0.78
CA VAL A 120 -7.39 -26.22 -0.55
C VAL A 120 -6.71 -25.04 0.13
N GLU A 121 -5.99 -25.24 1.23
CA GLU A 121 -5.42 -24.11 1.99
C GLU A 121 -4.37 -23.35 1.19
N GLN A 122 -3.49 -24.06 0.48
CA GLN A 122 -2.50 -23.44 -0.40
C GLN A 122 -3.17 -22.71 -1.57
N THR A 123 -4.31 -23.21 -2.07
CA THR A 123 -5.09 -22.57 -3.13
C THR A 123 -5.82 -21.32 -2.61
N ALA A 124 -6.40 -21.38 -1.42
CA ALA A 124 -7.12 -20.28 -0.77
C ALA A 124 -6.18 -19.10 -0.46
N ALA A 125 -5.02 -19.36 0.14
CA ALA A 125 -3.99 -18.35 0.36
C ALA A 125 -3.48 -17.79 -0.98
N SER A 126 -3.39 -18.62 -2.02
CA SER A 126 -2.96 -18.20 -3.36
C SER A 126 -3.97 -17.33 -4.09
N ALA A 127 -5.27 -17.57 -3.89
CA ALA A 127 -6.34 -16.78 -4.49
C ALA A 127 -6.35 -15.33 -3.96
N HIS A 128 -6.03 -15.15 -2.68
CA HIS A 128 -6.14 -13.86 -2.00
C HIS A 128 -4.79 -13.23 -1.59
N ARG A 129 -3.66 -13.61 -2.22
CA ARG A 129 -2.33 -13.10 -1.84
C ARG A 129 -2.26 -11.58 -1.77
N HIS A 130 -2.83 -10.91 -2.78
CA HIS A 130 -2.81 -9.45 -2.82
C HIS A 130 -3.72 -8.81 -1.78
N THR A 131 -4.86 -9.44 -1.51
CA THR A 131 -5.84 -9.06 -0.48
C THR A 131 -5.21 -9.17 0.92
N ILE A 132 -4.57 -10.30 1.20
CA ILE A 132 -3.86 -10.59 2.45
C ILE A 132 -2.74 -9.56 2.69
N LEU A 133 -1.90 -9.30 1.67
CA LEU A 133 -0.85 -8.29 1.76
C LEU A 133 -1.42 -6.87 1.94
N ALA A 134 -2.52 -6.53 1.29
CA ALA A 134 -3.16 -5.22 1.43
C ALA A 134 -3.69 -5.01 2.85
N CYS A 135 -4.33 -6.03 3.43
CA CYS A 135 -4.74 -6.03 4.84
C CYS A 135 -3.54 -5.84 5.77
N TYR A 136 -2.42 -6.49 5.48
CA TYR A 136 -1.21 -6.37 6.27
C TYR A 136 -0.63 -4.96 6.22
N ILE A 137 -0.59 -4.33 5.03
CA ILE A 137 -0.18 -2.93 4.86
C ILE A 137 -1.07 -2.00 5.72
N LEU A 138 -2.40 -2.12 5.63
CA LEU A 138 -3.32 -1.28 6.40
C LEU A 138 -3.17 -1.46 7.91
N GLN A 139 -2.96 -2.69 8.36
CA GLN A 139 -2.72 -2.98 9.76
C GLN A 139 -1.41 -2.34 10.25
N GLU A 140 -0.34 -2.40 9.46
CA GLU A 140 0.93 -1.75 9.79
C GLU A 140 0.82 -0.23 9.77
N ILE A 141 0.07 0.36 8.84
CA ILE A 141 -0.23 1.81 8.85
C ILE A 141 -0.95 2.21 10.14
N THR A 142 -1.93 1.41 10.59
CA THR A 142 -2.66 1.66 11.84
C THR A 142 -1.77 1.63 13.07
N LYS A 143 -0.68 0.85 13.05
CA LYS A 143 0.30 0.83 14.15
C LYS A 143 1.07 2.15 14.26
N GLY A 144 1.12 2.95 13.19
CA GLY A 144 1.80 4.24 13.16
C GLY A 144 3.28 4.10 13.50
N CYS A 145 3.73 4.86 14.49
CA CYS A 145 5.13 4.84 14.95
C CYS A 145 5.59 3.48 15.53
N ARG A 146 4.65 2.58 15.85
CA ARG A 146 4.94 1.24 16.36
C ARG A 146 5.16 0.21 15.25
N SER A 147 4.90 0.55 13.99
CA SER A 147 5.21 -0.35 12.88
C SER A 147 6.71 -0.43 12.67
N ARG A 148 7.24 -1.65 12.52
CA ARG A 148 8.63 -1.85 12.09
C ARG A 148 8.87 -1.38 10.66
N PHE A 149 7.81 -1.28 9.85
CA PHE A 149 7.85 -0.87 8.45
C PHE A 149 7.51 0.61 8.26
N ARG A 150 7.41 1.39 9.34
CA ARG A 150 7.03 2.80 9.29
C ARG A 150 7.82 3.57 8.23
N ASP A 151 9.13 3.46 8.23
CA ASP A 151 10.00 4.20 7.32
C ASP A 151 9.79 3.79 5.85
N TYR A 152 9.37 2.55 5.58
CA TYR A 152 8.93 2.12 4.24
C TYR A 152 7.55 2.67 3.89
N LEU A 153 6.56 2.51 4.78
CA LEU A 153 5.18 2.91 4.55
C LEU A 153 5.02 4.41 4.36
N GLU A 154 5.77 5.24 5.09
CA GLU A 154 5.80 6.69 4.91
C GLU A 154 6.38 7.12 3.55
N THR A 155 7.09 6.22 2.86
CA THR A 155 7.52 6.43 1.48
C THR A 155 6.57 5.81 0.47
N LEU A 156 5.38 5.34 0.81
CA LEU A 156 4.42 4.96 -0.24
C LEU A 156 3.77 6.20 -0.84
N PRO A 157 3.47 6.21 -2.15
CA PRO A 157 2.82 7.36 -2.75
C PRO A 157 1.41 7.53 -2.14
N PRO A 158 0.99 8.78 -1.85
CA PRO A 158 -0.31 9.05 -1.22
C PRO A 158 -1.47 8.71 -2.16
N HIS A 159 -1.23 8.76 -3.46
CA HIS A 159 -2.16 8.36 -4.50
C HIS A 159 -1.66 7.08 -5.15
N PRO A 160 -2.55 6.16 -5.55
CA PRO A 160 -2.14 5.01 -6.33
C PRO A 160 -1.41 5.49 -7.59
N PRO A 161 -0.40 4.74 -8.09
CA PRO A 161 0.14 5.00 -9.43
C PRO A 161 -1.02 5.05 -10.42
N ALA A 162 -0.85 5.77 -11.53
CA ALA A 162 -1.86 5.98 -12.58
C ALA A 162 -2.28 4.66 -13.27
N LEU A 163 -2.82 3.73 -12.49
CA LEU A 163 -3.66 2.64 -12.94
C LEU A 163 -5.00 3.29 -13.22
N CYS A 164 -5.42 3.16 -14.47
CA CYS A 164 -6.68 3.62 -15.05
C CYS A 164 -7.96 3.20 -14.28
N LEU A 165 -7.81 2.54 -13.14
CA LEU A 165 -8.87 1.98 -12.31
C LEU A 165 -9.60 3.06 -11.51
N PHE A 166 -8.89 4.13 -11.09
CA PHE A 166 -9.44 5.19 -10.22
C PHE A 166 -8.85 6.59 -10.51
N THR A 167 -8.23 6.79 -11.68
CA THR A 167 -7.68 8.10 -12.05
C THR A 167 -8.81 9.12 -12.23
N THR A 168 -8.67 10.27 -11.57
CA THR A 168 -9.33 11.53 -11.95
C THR A 168 -8.42 12.26 -12.95
N PRO A 169 -8.70 12.28 -14.26
CA PRO A 169 -8.13 13.26 -15.15
C PRO A 169 -8.53 14.67 -14.73
N ASN A 170 -7.70 15.31 -13.92
CA ASN A 170 -7.43 16.75 -13.99
C ASN A 170 -6.31 17.06 -12.98
N ASN A 171 -5.07 16.83 -13.40
CA ASN A 171 -3.99 17.74 -13.00
C ASN A 171 -4.11 18.97 -13.92
N ASP A 172 -5.15 19.77 -13.69
CA ASP A 172 -5.23 21.13 -14.22
C ASP A 172 -4.61 22.02 -13.14
N PRO A 173 -3.46 22.68 -13.37
CA PRO A 173 -2.69 23.37 -12.33
C PRO A 173 -3.33 24.66 -11.79
N GLY A 174 -4.66 24.82 -11.88
CA GLY A 174 -5.38 26.04 -11.48
C GLY A 174 -6.75 25.85 -10.80
N SER A 175 -7.19 24.62 -10.53
CA SER A 175 -8.50 24.35 -9.92
C SER A 175 -8.40 24.17 -8.40
N ASP A 176 -8.60 25.26 -7.66
CA ASP A 176 -8.48 25.35 -6.20
C ASP A 176 -9.68 24.75 -5.41
N SER A 177 -10.41 23.80 -5.99
CA SER A 177 -11.46 23.03 -5.32
C SER A 177 -10.99 21.60 -5.04
N GLY A 178 -10.15 21.45 -4.01
CA GLY A 178 -9.65 20.17 -3.52
C GLY A 178 -10.72 19.34 -2.81
N ASP A 179 -11.70 18.84 -3.57
CA ASP A 179 -12.63 17.79 -3.16
C ASP A 179 -12.21 16.44 -3.78
N PRO A 180 -11.64 15.50 -3.00
CA PRO A 180 -11.04 14.26 -3.51
C PRO A 180 -12.08 13.15 -3.76
N GLY A 181 -13.27 13.53 -4.26
CA GLY A 181 -14.46 12.69 -4.37
C GLY A 181 -14.95 12.44 -5.80
N ASP A 182 -14.17 12.75 -6.85
CA ASP A 182 -14.66 12.66 -8.22
C ASP A 182 -14.57 11.23 -8.80
N VAL A 183 -15.47 10.36 -8.33
CA VAL A 183 -15.75 9.01 -8.87
C VAL A 183 -16.23 9.08 -10.34
N ARG A 184 -16.53 10.28 -10.85
CA ARG A 184 -17.09 10.52 -12.19
C ARG A 184 -16.18 10.16 -13.35
N GLN A 185 -14.89 9.98 -13.12
CA GLN A 185 -13.93 9.86 -14.22
C GLN A 185 -13.32 8.47 -14.41
N ALA A 186 -13.34 7.64 -13.36
CA ALA A 186 -13.16 6.20 -13.51
C ALA A 186 -14.24 5.60 -14.43
N LEU A 187 -15.44 6.21 -14.46
CA LEU A 187 -16.51 5.95 -15.42
C LEU A 187 -16.19 6.43 -16.86
N ASN A 188 -15.35 7.46 -17.03
CA ASN A 188 -14.97 7.95 -18.36
C ASN A 188 -13.98 7.01 -19.05
N VAL A 189 -13.02 6.43 -18.33
CA VAL A 189 -12.09 5.45 -18.91
C VAL A 189 -12.83 4.17 -19.32
N GLU A 190 -13.79 3.71 -18.51
CA GLU A 190 -14.64 2.57 -18.88
C GLU A 190 -15.56 2.89 -20.06
N ARG A 191 -16.04 4.13 -20.18
CA ARG A 191 -16.82 4.59 -21.34
C ARG A 191 -15.96 4.74 -22.60
N GLU A 192 -14.71 5.19 -22.47
CA GLU A 192 -13.76 5.36 -23.57
C GLU A 192 -13.20 4.02 -24.06
N LEU A 193 -12.93 3.09 -23.15
CA LEU A 193 -12.50 1.73 -23.47
C LEU A 193 -13.69 0.82 -23.84
N GLY A 194 -14.91 1.19 -23.47
CA GLY A 194 -16.15 0.48 -23.83
C GLY A 194 -16.12 -1.01 -23.48
N GLU A 195 -16.58 -1.83 -24.44
CA GLU A 195 -16.57 -3.30 -24.37
C GLU A 195 -15.23 -3.92 -24.81
N SER A 196 -14.17 -3.12 -24.94
CA SER A 196 -12.85 -3.68 -25.23
C SER A 196 -12.41 -4.66 -24.13
N LEU A 197 -11.52 -5.57 -24.50
CA LEU A 197 -10.90 -6.52 -23.56
C LEU A 197 -10.26 -5.79 -22.38
N ALA A 198 -9.54 -4.69 -22.63
CA ALA A 198 -8.93 -3.87 -21.59
C ALA A 198 -9.97 -3.23 -20.65
N GLY A 199 -11.09 -2.75 -21.21
CA GLY A 199 -12.20 -2.22 -20.41
C GLY A 199 -12.85 -3.27 -19.53
N ALA A 200 -13.04 -4.49 -20.04
CA ALA A 200 -13.58 -5.61 -19.28
C ALA A 200 -12.63 -6.07 -18.16
N GLU A 201 -11.32 -6.15 -18.43
CA GLU A 201 -10.31 -6.49 -17.43
C GLU A 201 -10.24 -5.45 -16.30
N ILE A 202 -10.34 -4.17 -16.64
CA ILE A 202 -10.38 -3.06 -15.65
C ILE A 202 -11.61 -3.18 -14.75
N ARG A 203 -12.79 -3.43 -15.32
CA ARG A 203 -14.04 -3.61 -14.56
C ARG A 203 -13.94 -4.82 -13.63
N HIS A 204 -13.56 -5.98 -14.17
CA HIS A 204 -13.42 -7.20 -13.38
C HIS A 204 -12.40 -7.03 -12.23
N PHE A 205 -11.30 -6.31 -12.48
CA PHE A 205 -10.33 -6.02 -11.42
C PHE A 205 -10.89 -5.09 -10.35
N ARG A 206 -11.69 -4.08 -10.71
CA ARG A 206 -12.39 -3.21 -9.74
C ARG A 206 -13.39 -4.00 -8.92
N GLU A 207 -14.29 -4.73 -9.58
CA GLU A 207 -15.32 -5.55 -8.94
C GLU A 207 -14.68 -6.56 -7.97
N SER A 208 -13.58 -7.20 -8.39
CA SER A 208 -12.83 -8.11 -7.52
C SER A 208 -12.28 -7.44 -6.25
N ILE A 209 -11.86 -6.17 -6.31
CA ILE A 209 -11.41 -5.44 -5.12
C ILE A 209 -12.58 -5.08 -4.20
N GLU A 210 -13.72 -4.70 -4.77
CA GLU A 210 -14.93 -4.37 -4.01
C GLU A 210 -15.49 -5.61 -3.30
N ASP A 211 -15.55 -6.74 -4.02
CA ASP A 211 -15.93 -8.04 -3.46
C ASP A 211 -15.01 -8.47 -2.32
N ASP A 212 -13.70 -8.34 -2.52
CA ASP A 212 -12.69 -8.59 -1.47
C ASP A 212 -12.98 -7.74 -0.21
N TYR A 213 -13.25 -6.44 -0.39
CA TYR A 213 -13.55 -5.53 0.72
C TYR A 213 -14.84 -5.91 1.45
N ASP A 214 -15.87 -6.31 0.71
CA ASP A 214 -17.15 -6.73 1.26
C ASP A 214 -17.02 -8.03 2.06
N ILE A 215 -16.25 -8.99 1.54
CA ILE A 215 -15.92 -10.23 2.26
C ILE A 215 -15.19 -9.90 3.58
N LEU A 216 -14.15 -9.06 3.52
CA LEU A 216 -13.39 -8.65 4.71
C LEU A 216 -14.27 -7.93 5.73
N SER A 217 -15.17 -7.06 5.26
CA SER A 217 -16.12 -6.32 6.08
C SER A 217 -17.10 -7.24 6.80
N LYS A 218 -17.56 -8.30 6.14
CA LYS A 218 -18.43 -9.33 6.74
C LYS A 218 -17.66 -10.19 7.75
N LEU A 219 -16.42 -10.56 7.46
CA LEU A 219 -15.56 -11.37 8.35
C LEU A 219 -15.09 -10.61 9.59
N SER A 220 -14.95 -9.28 9.49
CA SER A 220 -14.52 -8.43 10.60
C SER A 220 -15.16 -7.04 10.50
N PRO A 221 -16.27 -6.78 11.21
CA PRO A 221 -16.88 -5.45 11.24
C PRO A 221 -15.91 -4.34 11.68
N LYS A 222 -14.99 -4.66 12.59
CA LYS A 222 -13.91 -3.75 13.03
C LYS A 222 -12.97 -3.35 11.91
N PHE A 223 -12.83 -4.16 10.85
CA PHE A 223 -12.05 -3.77 9.68
C PHE A 223 -12.72 -2.61 8.95
N LYS A 224 -14.03 -2.74 8.67
CA LYS A 224 -14.84 -1.69 8.03
C LYS A 224 -14.90 -0.40 8.86
N GLU A 225 -14.96 -0.51 10.18
CA GLU A 225 -14.92 0.64 11.09
C GLU A 225 -13.59 1.41 11.04
N ARG A 226 -12.48 0.72 10.74
CA ARG A 226 -11.12 1.28 10.77
C ARG A 226 -10.59 1.66 9.40
N HIS A 227 -11.05 0.99 8.36
CA HIS A 227 -10.53 1.11 7.01
C HIS A 227 -11.69 1.26 6.04
N SER A 228 -11.71 2.38 5.34
CA SER A 228 -12.61 2.66 4.24
C SER A 228 -12.27 1.83 3.00
N LEU A 229 -13.25 1.66 2.10
CA LEU A 229 -13.03 1.06 0.79
C LEU A 229 -11.91 1.79 0.01
N LYS A 230 -11.84 3.12 0.13
CA LYS A 230 -10.81 3.95 -0.53
C LYS A 230 -9.39 3.59 -0.07
N GLU A 231 -9.20 3.41 1.24
CA GLU A 231 -7.90 2.99 1.79
C GLU A 231 -7.55 1.57 1.37
N PHE A 232 -8.55 0.68 1.31
CA PHE A 232 -8.35 -0.69 0.84
C PHE A 232 -7.98 -0.76 -0.64
N ILE A 233 -8.66 -0.01 -1.51
CA ILE A 233 -8.30 0.15 -2.92
C ILE A 233 -6.86 0.64 -3.03
N TRP A 234 -6.49 1.71 -2.30
CA TRP A 234 -5.12 2.21 -2.29
C TRP A 234 -4.11 1.10 -1.93
N ALA A 235 -4.37 0.35 -0.85
CA ALA A 235 -3.49 -0.73 -0.42
C ALA A 235 -3.40 -1.86 -1.45
N ARG A 236 -4.53 -2.26 -2.06
CA ARG A 236 -4.56 -3.27 -3.13
C ARG A 236 -3.72 -2.83 -4.33
N LEU A 237 -3.78 -1.57 -4.72
CA LEU A 237 -2.99 -1.02 -5.82
C LEU A 237 -1.51 -0.88 -5.47
N MET A 238 -1.19 -0.54 -4.22
CA MET A 238 0.20 -0.55 -3.74
C MET A 238 0.82 -1.94 -3.88
N VAL A 239 0.10 -2.97 -3.45
CA VAL A 239 0.56 -4.36 -3.57
C VAL A 239 0.69 -4.76 -5.03
N SER A 240 -0.37 -4.59 -5.84
CA SER A 240 -0.37 -5.06 -7.24
C SER A 240 0.71 -4.43 -8.10
N SER A 241 1.15 -3.21 -7.79
CA SER A 241 2.22 -2.51 -8.52
C SER A 241 3.64 -2.77 -8.00
N ARG A 242 3.80 -3.41 -6.83
CA ARG A 242 5.11 -3.54 -6.13
C ARG A 242 5.44 -4.95 -5.66
N VAL A 243 4.51 -5.89 -5.78
CA VAL A 243 4.73 -7.27 -5.36
C VAL A 243 5.74 -7.95 -6.29
N PHE A 244 6.66 -8.70 -5.71
CA PHE A 244 7.60 -9.55 -6.44
C PHE A 244 7.71 -10.90 -5.73
N ARG A 245 8.22 -11.90 -6.46
CA ARG A 245 8.48 -13.24 -5.91
C ARG A 245 9.96 -13.38 -5.61
N ILE A 246 10.27 -13.92 -4.44
CA ILE A 246 11.62 -14.27 -4.02
C ILE A 246 11.71 -15.79 -4.04
N LYS A 247 12.82 -16.31 -4.58
CA LYS A 247 13.14 -17.73 -4.42
C LYS A 247 13.80 -17.89 -3.06
N CYS A 248 13.15 -18.61 -2.15
CA CYS A 248 13.83 -19.16 -0.99
C CYS A 248 14.65 -20.35 -1.50
N TYR A 249 15.96 -20.28 -1.34
CA TYR A 249 16.80 -21.47 -1.46
C TYR A 249 16.90 -22.04 -0.05
N ASP A 250 16.47 -23.29 0.12
CA ASP A 250 16.77 -24.02 1.33
C ASP A 250 18.27 -24.29 1.32
N ASP A 251 18.98 -23.76 2.32
CA ASP A 251 20.41 -24.07 2.57
C ASP A 251 20.57 -25.48 3.14
#